data_AF-A0A4V1BJF8-F1
#
_entry.id   AF-A0A4V1BJF8-F1
#
_cell.length_a   1.000
_cell.length_b   1.000
_cell.length_c   1.000
_cell.angle_alpha   90.00
_cell.angle_beta   90.00
_cell.angle_gamma   90.00
#
_symmetry.space_group_name_H-M   'P 1'
#
loop_
_entity.id
_entity.type
_entity.pdbx_description
1 polymer ?
#
loop_
_entity_poly.entity_id
_entity_poly.type
_entity_poly.pdbx_seq_one_letter_code
_entity_poly.pdbx_strand_id
1 'polypeptide(L)' 'MAAYDALPAPLRRWLAGAALPWSPASCLRLWQRLRAKGASEAQALAALDRAEAKALRREATAPLHDAPPRPPLAEAPRAA' A
#
# COMPACT_ATOMS: atom_id res chain seq x y z
N MET A 1 9.65 9.25 -0.64
CA MET A 1 10.70 8.32 -1.13
C MET A 1 11.29 7.45 -0.02
N ALA A 2 11.69 7.98 1.15
CA ALA A 2 12.38 7.23 2.21
C ALA A 2 11.68 5.96 2.77
N ALA A 3 10.35 5.84 2.67
CA ALA A 3 9.61 4.70 3.20
C ALA A 3 9.88 3.38 2.46
N TYR A 4 10.35 3.43 1.20
CA TYR A 4 10.68 2.23 0.42
C TYR A 4 12.12 1.78 0.67
N ASP A 5 13.06 2.72 0.83
CA ASP A 5 14.46 2.42 1.13
C ASP A 5 14.68 1.93 2.56
N ALA A 6 13.79 2.30 3.50
CA ALA A 6 13.80 1.80 4.87
C ALA A 6 13.18 0.38 5.01
N LEU A 7 12.74 -0.24 3.92
CA LEU A 7 12.13 -1.56 3.98
C LEU A 7 13.19 -2.67 4.13
N PRO A 8 12.91 -3.71 4.94
CA PRO A 8 13.68 -4.93 4.92
C PRO A 8 13.70 -5.55 3.52
N ALA A 9 14.86 -6.07 3.10
CA ALA A 9 15.04 -6.78 1.83
C ALA A 9 13.93 -7.80 1.50
N PRO A 10 13.48 -8.68 2.42
CA PRO A 10 12.39 -9.61 2.14
C PRO A 10 11.06 -8.91 1.86
N LEU A 11 10.74 -7.84 2.60
CA LEU A 11 9.52 -7.06 2.38
C LEU A 11 9.55 -6.32 1.05
N ARG A 12 10.73 -5.83 0.65
CA ARG A 12 10.94 -5.14 -0.63
C ARG A 12 10.77 -6.10 -1.81
N ARG A 13 11.30 -7.32 -1.71
CA ARG A 13 11.10 -8.39 -2.70
C ARG A 13 9.63 -8.77 -2.84
N TRP A 14 8.92 -8.89 -1.71
CA TRP A 14 7.49 -9.15 -1.73
C TRP A 14 6.70 -8.04 -2.43
N LEU A 15 6.97 -6.77 -2.08
CA LEU A 15 6.33 -5.60 -2.72
C LEU A 15 6.60 -5.52 -4.23
N ALA A 16 7.78 -5.96 -4.68
CA ALA A 16 8.11 -5.99 -6.11
C ALA A 16 7.32 -7.05 -6.90
N GLY A 17 6.79 -8.09 -6.23
CA GLY A 17 5.97 -9.14 -6.83
C GLY A 17 4.47 -9.02 -6.53
N ALA A 18 4.06 -8.05 -5.72
CA ALA A 18 2.65 -7.84 -5.36
C ALA A 18 1.84 -7.39 -6.58
N ALA A 19 0.62 -7.91 -6.72
CA ALA A 19 -0.27 -7.64 -7.84
C ALA A 19 -1.06 -6.33 -7.67
N LEU A 20 -1.22 -5.85 -6.43
CA LEU A 20 -1.95 -4.63 -6.10
C LEU A 20 -1.00 -3.45 -5.81
N PRO A 21 -1.44 -2.19 -6.04
CA PRO A 21 -0.69 -0.99 -5.68
C PRO A 21 -0.72 -0.73 -4.17
N TRP A 22 -0.07 -1.61 -3.40
CA TRP A 22 0.04 -1.49 -1.95
C TRP A 22 0.92 -0.30 -1.55
N SER A 23 0.48 0.46 -0.55
CA SER A 23 1.35 1.50 0.04
C SER A 23 2.46 0.86 0.89
N PRO A 24 3.75 1.19 0.65
CA PRO A 24 4.89 0.59 1.37
C PRO A 24 4.81 0.78 2.89
N ALA A 25 4.26 1.92 3.32
CA ALA A 25 4.09 2.24 4.74
C ALA A 25 3.08 1.30 5.43
N SER A 26 2.01 0.90 4.74
CA SER A 26 1.02 -0.04 5.28
C SER A 26 1.61 -1.43 5.46
N CYS A 27 2.35 -1.91 4.46
CA CYS A 27 3.06 -3.19 4.52
C CYS A 27 4.11 -3.20 5.65
N LEU A 28 4.89 -2.12 5.78
CA LEU A 28 5.88 -1.98 6.84
C LEU A 28 5.26 -1.98 8.24
N ARG A 29 4.15 -1.28 8.45
CA ARG A 29 3.43 -1.28 9.74
C ARG A 29 2.98 -2.69 10.13
N LEU A 30 2.42 -3.45 9.19
CA LEU A 30 2.00 -4.83 9.45
C LEU A 30 3.20 -5.72 9.76
N TRP A 31 4.27 -5.61 8.96
CA TRP A 31 5.51 -6.34 9.17
C TRP A 31 6.10 -6.08 10.56
N GLN A 32 6.28 -4.81 10.95
CA GLN A 32 6.81 -4.43 12.25
C GLN A 32 5.94 -4.96 13.40
N ARG A 33 4.61 -4.86 13.27
CA ARG A 33 3.67 -5.37 14.28
C ARG A 33 3.76 -6.90 14.43
N LEU A 34 4.03 -7.64 13.36
CA LEU A 34 4.22 -9.10 13.41
C LEU A 34 5.59 -9.47 13.99
N ARG A 35 6.65 -8.78 13.56
CA ARG A 35 8.00 -8.93 14.12
C ARG A 35 8.03 -8.64 15.62
N ALA A 36 7.33 -7.61 16.08
CA ALA A 36 7.18 -7.29 17.50
C ALA A 36 6.46 -8.39 18.30
N LYS A 37 5.62 -9.20 17.65
CA LYS A 37 4.96 -10.36 18.25
C LYS A 37 5.81 -11.63 18.22
N GLY A 38 7.06 -11.55 17.75
CA GLY A 38 7.94 -12.70 17.59
C GLY A 38 7.67 -13.53 16.32
N ALA A 39 6.92 -12.99 15.35
CA ALA A 39 6.68 -13.70 14.11
C ALA A 39 7.97 -13.77 13.27
N SER A 40 8.19 -14.94 12.66
CA SER A 40 9.26 -15.15 11.70
C SER A 40 9.00 -14.39 10.40
N GLU A 41 10.04 -14.15 9.59
CA GLU A 41 9.91 -13.45 8.30
C GLU A 41 8.90 -14.13 7.37
N ALA A 42 8.94 -15.47 7.30
CA ALA A 42 7.97 -16.25 6.54
C ALA A 42 6.52 -16.05 7.01
N GLN A 43 6.29 -15.93 8.33
CA GLN A 43 4.96 -15.69 8.88
C GLN A 43 4.48 -14.26 8.59
N ALA A 44 5.39 -13.29 8.60
CA ALA A 44 5.08 -11.91 8.23
C ALA A 44 4.71 -11.79 6.75
N LEU A 45 5.46 -12.46 5.86
CA LEU A 45 5.13 -12.56 4.43
C LEU A 45 3.79 -13.25 4.21
N ALA A 46 3.54 -14.40 4.84
CA ALA A 46 2.27 -15.11 4.71
C ALA A 46 1.06 -14.28 5.19
N ALA A 47 1.25 -13.41 6.18
CA ALA A 47 0.21 -12.47 6.61
C ALA A 47 -0.05 -11.36 5.59
N LEU A 48 1.00 -10.88 4.90
CA LEU A 48 0.89 -9.94 3.79
C LEU A 48 0.17 -10.57 2.60
N ASP A 49 0.51 -11.81 2.22
CA ASP A 49 -0.20 -12.55 1.16
C ASP A 49 -1.69 -12.72 1.46
N ARG A 50 -2.04 -13.03 2.72
CA ARG A 50 -3.45 -13.13 3.14
C ARG A 50 -4.16 -11.78 3.04
N ALA A 51 -3.48 -10.69 3.37
CA ALA A 51 -4.02 -9.35 3.26
C ALA A 51 -4.22 -8.98 1.78
N GLU A 52 -3.27 -9.33 0.91
CA GLU A 52 -3.36 -9.19 -0.54
C GLU A 52 -4.52 -9.98 -1.12
N ALA A 53 -4.64 -11.27 -0.83
CA ALA A 53 -5.75 -12.09 -1.30
C ALA A 53 -7.12 -11.54 -0.85
N LYS A 54 -7.20 -11.00 0.38
CA LYS A 54 -8.41 -10.35 0.88
C LYS A 54 -8.69 -9.03 0.16
N ALA A 55 -7.67 -8.22 -0.10
CA ALA A 55 -7.79 -6.97 -0.84
C ALA A 55 -8.18 -7.21 -2.30
N LEU A 56 -7.56 -8.19 -2.97
CA LEU A 56 -7.89 -8.60 -4.34
C LEU A 56 -9.35 -8.99 -4.48
N ARG A 57 -9.89 -9.78 -3.53
CA ARG A 57 -11.33 -10.12 -3.50
C ARG A 57 -12.23 -8.90 -3.32
N ARG A 58 -11.80 -7.93 -2.51
CA ARG A 58 -12.54 -6.68 -2.27
C ARG A 58 -12.48 -5.74 -3.48
N GLU A 59 -11.32 -5.60 -4.11
CA GLU A 59 -11.11 -4.79 -5.32
C GLU A 59 -11.88 -5.38 -6.50
N ALA A 60 -11.88 -6.71 -6.66
CA ALA A 60 -12.71 -7.40 -7.66
C ALA A 60 -14.23 -7.18 -7.45
N THR A 61 -14.63 -6.75 -6.26
CA THR A 61 -16.02 -6.41 -5.91
C THR A 61 -16.26 -4.90 -5.84
N ALA A 62 -15.21 -4.09 -5.85
CA ALA A 62 -15.34 -2.64 -5.84
C ALA A 62 -15.72 -2.22 -7.27
N PRO A 63 -16.95 -1.72 -7.51
CA PRO A 63 -17.18 -1.02 -8.74
C PRO A 63 -16.23 0.17 -8.75
N LEU A 64 -15.59 0.39 -9.90
CA LEU A 64 -14.77 1.55 -10.21
C LEU A 64 -15.51 2.81 -9.77
N HIS A 65 -15.26 3.32 -8.55
CA HIS A 65 -15.86 4.55 -8.06
C HIS A 65 -14.81 5.65 -8.13
N ASP A 66 -14.98 6.46 -9.18
CA ASP A 66 -14.93 7.93 -9.13
C ASP A 66 -13.68 8.54 -8.47
N ALA A 67 -12.61 8.66 -9.25
CA ALA A 67 -11.65 9.74 -9.02
C ALA A 67 -12.31 11.05 -9.49
N PRO A 68 -12.45 12.09 -8.65
CA PRO A 68 -13.08 13.33 -9.07
C PRO A 68 -12.30 13.93 -10.26
N PRO A 69 -12.98 14.59 -11.23
CA PRO A 69 -12.26 15.36 -12.24
C PRO A 69 -11.38 16.40 -11.53
N ARG A 70 -10.08 16.40 -11.85
CA ARG A 70 -9.13 17.41 -11.36
C ARG A 70 -9.74 18.79 -11.65
N PRO A 71 -9.91 19.69 -10.67
CA PRO A 71 -10.43 21.01 -10.96
C PRO A 71 -9.49 21.72 -11.94
N PRO A 72 -10.01 22.46 -12.93
CA PRO A 72 -9.16 23.26 -13.81
C PRO A 72 -8.41 24.29 -12.98
N LEU A 73 -7.09 24.31 -13.15
CA LEU A 73 -6.12 25.10 -12.37
C LEU A 73 -6.11 26.60 -12.74
N ALA A 74 -7.25 27.19 -13.11
CA ALA A 74 -7.27 28.57 -13.55
C ALA A 74 -8.56 29.29 -13.13
N GLU A 75 -8.50 29.98 -11.99
CA GLU A 75 -8.64 31.43 -12.01
C GLU A 75 -8.24 32.02 -10.65
N ALA A 76 -7.07 32.65 -10.63
CA ALA A 76 -6.83 33.88 -9.88
C ALA A 76 -6.15 34.84 -10.88
N PRO A 77 -6.62 36.08 -11.00
CA PRO A 77 -6.36 37.04 -9.95
C PRO A 77 -7.55 37.92 -9.55
N ARG A 78 -7.54 38.28 -8.27
CA ARG A 78 -8.34 39.35 -7.66
C ARG A 78 -7.76 40.70 -8.10
N ALA A 79 -8.54 41.52 -8.78
CA ALA A 79 -8.21 42.93 -9.02
C ALA A 79 -9.50 43.76 -9.20
N ALA A 80 -9.90 44.45 -8.11
CA ALA A 80 -10.35 45.85 -8.04
C ALA A 80 -10.97 46.08 -6.65
#